data_AF-A0A4Q1EML8-F1
#
_entry.id   AF-A0A4Q1EML8-F1
#
_cell.length_a   1.000
_cell.length_b   1.000
_cell.length_c   1.000
_cell.angle_alpha   90.00
_cell.angle_beta   90.00
_cell.angle_gamma   90.00
#
_symmetry.space_group_name_H-M   'P 1'
#
loop_
_entity.id
_entity.type
_entity.pdbx_description
1 polymer ?
#
loop_
_entity_poly.entity_id
_entity_poly.type
_entity_poly.pdbx_seq_one_letter_code
_entity_poly.pdbx_strand_id
1 'polypeptide(L)'
;MLFPNLNLANLSSTTTPVASPANGLIGFNGGTNSNNKALHVFNSTTNSWQSTIDAQNTPKVAYLDFTGSYSGLDNAVAGDSAPLLVNNPAISGVSNISGFKVLPNTSSGYSLILPQGNYLVEVNLNLNSPQESPAGVNGTAPLSGSTYYLMGYFIDFFPDTYNNTTNTFTAVSVSRKEEPIVSKVNTNHLATWSFYYNVPANANANIIGGLRMSLGRMQNSTFYDLVNVIANGSYIKISQL
;
A
#
# COMPACT_ATOMS: atom_id res chain seq x y z
N MET A 1 36.17 7.04 -1.51
CA MET A 1 36.38 5.61 -1.20
C MET A 1 35.66 4.79 -2.26
N LEU A 2 36.27 3.76 -2.84
CA LEU A 2 35.69 2.92 -3.89
C LEU A 2 35.37 1.54 -3.30
N PHE A 3 34.16 1.05 -3.54
CA PHE A 3 33.73 -0.30 -3.12
C PHE A 3 33.67 -1.23 -4.33
N PRO A 4 34.00 -2.53 -4.19
CA PRO A 4 33.74 -3.53 -5.23
C PRO A 4 32.26 -3.52 -5.60
N ASN A 5 31.97 -3.50 -6.91
CA ASN A 5 30.61 -3.63 -7.42
C ASN A 5 30.23 -5.12 -7.46
N LEU A 6 29.20 -5.50 -6.71
CA LEU A 6 28.67 -6.85 -6.65
C LEU A 6 27.46 -6.98 -7.58
N ASN A 7 27.17 -8.20 -8.00
CA ASN A 7 25.96 -8.56 -8.73
C ASN A 7 25.27 -9.73 -8.02
N LEU A 8 24.90 -9.52 -6.75
CA LEU A 8 24.26 -10.52 -5.91
C LEU A 8 22.78 -10.60 -6.29
N ALA A 9 22.35 -11.76 -6.78
CA ALA A 9 20.95 -12.07 -6.99
C ALA A 9 20.21 -12.41 -5.68
N ASN A 10 20.94 -12.89 -4.66
CA ASN A 10 20.41 -13.20 -3.33
C ASN A 10 21.51 -13.03 -2.24
N LEU A 11 21.09 -12.94 -0.96
CA LEU A 11 21.99 -12.80 0.18
C LEU A 11 22.71 -14.09 0.58
N SER A 12 22.26 -15.25 0.07
CA SER A 12 22.94 -16.53 0.27
C SER A 12 24.12 -16.76 -0.67
N SER A 13 24.47 -15.77 -1.51
CA SER A 13 25.63 -15.84 -2.38
C SER A 13 26.92 -16.02 -1.59
N THR A 14 27.68 -17.06 -1.95
CA THR A 14 29.00 -17.38 -1.39
C THR A 14 30.15 -16.79 -2.22
N THR A 15 29.84 -16.11 -3.33
CA THR A 15 30.86 -15.57 -4.25
C THR A 15 31.48 -14.31 -3.67
N THR A 16 32.80 -14.29 -3.57
CA THR A 16 33.58 -13.14 -3.07
C THR A 16 34.66 -12.77 -4.09
N PRO A 17 34.93 -11.47 -4.32
CA PRO A 17 36.01 -11.04 -5.20
C PRO A 17 37.42 -11.25 -4.60
N VAL A 18 37.51 -11.67 -3.33
CA VAL A 18 38.78 -11.95 -2.65
C VAL A 18 38.79 -13.35 -2.07
N ALA A 19 39.91 -14.05 -2.22
CA ALA A 19 40.06 -15.44 -1.80
C ALA A 19 40.28 -15.62 -0.29
N SER A 20 41.00 -14.70 0.38
CA SER A 20 41.19 -14.68 1.85
C SER A 20 41.98 -13.43 2.32
N PRO A 21 41.70 -12.88 3.52
CA PRO A 21 40.49 -13.11 4.32
C PRO A 21 39.33 -12.30 3.73
N ALA A 22 38.23 -12.97 3.40
CA ALA A 22 37.04 -12.30 2.88
C ALA A 22 36.16 -11.70 4.00
N ASN A 23 36.43 -12.04 5.27
CA ASN A 23 35.61 -11.59 6.39
C ASN A 23 35.64 -10.07 6.55
N GLY A 24 34.47 -9.44 6.66
CA GLY A 24 34.37 -7.99 6.81
C GLY A 24 34.54 -7.22 5.50
N LEU A 25 34.66 -7.90 4.35
CA LEU A 25 34.71 -7.22 3.06
C LEU A 25 33.41 -6.43 2.84
N ILE A 26 33.54 -5.13 2.58
CA ILE A 26 32.42 -4.25 2.25
C ILE A 26 32.32 -4.11 0.73
N GLY A 27 31.17 -4.42 0.16
CA GLY A 27 30.89 -4.27 -1.28
C GLY A 27 29.53 -3.61 -1.53
N PHE A 28 29.39 -2.95 -2.68
CA PHE A 28 28.14 -2.32 -3.10
C PHE A 28 27.44 -3.19 -4.15
N ASN A 29 26.20 -3.62 -3.90
CA ASN A 29 25.45 -4.48 -4.83
C ASN A 29 24.76 -3.68 -5.95
N GLY A 30 25.56 -3.11 -6.85
CA GLY A 30 25.10 -2.22 -7.91
C GLY A 30 24.82 -2.89 -9.26
N GLY A 31 25.05 -4.20 -9.40
CA GLY A 31 24.89 -4.95 -10.65
C GLY A 31 23.48 -4.97 -11.26
N THR A 32 23.38 -5.39 -12.52
CA THR A 32 22.16 -5.40 -13.33
C THR A 32 21.07 -6.35 -12.82
N ASN A 33 21.43 -7.35 -12.00
CA ASN A 33 20.49 -8.34 -11.46
C ASN A 33 20.07 -8.05 -10.01
N SER A 34 20.43 -6.88 -9.48
CA SER A 34 20.15 -6.49 -8.10
C SER A 34 18.84 -5.70 -8.00
N ASN A 35 17.82 -6.31 -7.37
CA ASN A 35 16.60 -5.60 -6.93
C ASN A 35 16.83 -4.73 -5.68
N ASN A 36 18.05 -4.72 -5.12
CA ASN A 36 18.35 -4.03 -3.88
C ASN A 36 19.81 -3.50 -3.88
N LYS A 37 20.00 -2.28 -4.38
CA LYS A 37 21.30 -1.59 -4.42
C LYS A 37 21.67 -1.11 -3.02
N ALA A 38 22.55 -1.83 -2.34
CA ALA A 38 22.95 -1.53 -0.96
C ALA A 38 24.41 -1.90 -0.68
N LEU A 39 24.93 -1.46 0.47
CA LEU A 39 26.20 -1.93 1.01
C LEU A 39 26.01 -3.26 1.75
N HIS A 40 26.91 -4.20 1.47
CA HIS A 40 26.96 -5.52 2.09
C HIS A 40 28.31 -5.76 2.75
N VAL A 41 28.32 -6.60 3.78
CA VAL A 41 29.49 -7.10 4.50
C VAL A 41 29.55 -8.61 4.32
N PHE A 42 30.68 -9.15 3.89
CA PHE A 42 30.86 -10.59 3.79
C PHE A 42 31.15 -11.20 5.18
N ASN A 43 30.35 -12.19 5.57
CA ASN A 43 30.51 -12.93 6.82
C ASN A 43 31.13 -14.29 6.52
N SER A 44 32.37 -14.50 6.96
CA SER A 44 33.09 -15.76 6.72
C SER A 44 32.59 -16.93 7.58
N THR A 45 31.93 -16.67 8.71
CA THR A 45 31.33 -17.71 9.57
C THR A 45 30.14 -18.36 8.89
N THR A 46 29.31 -17.58 8.20
CA THR A 46 28.14 -18.06 7.44
C THR A 46 28.42 -18.22 5.95
N ASN A 47 29.62 -17.85 5.50
CA ASN A 47 30.07 -17.81 4.11
C ASN A 47 29.10 -17.07 3.16
N SER A 48 28.57 -15.93 3.59
CA SER A 48 27.51 -15.22 2.88
C SER A 48 27.60 -13.70 3.01
N TRP A 49 26.99 -12.98 2.07
CA TRP A 49 26.87 -11.52 2.12
C TRP A 49 25.69 -11.10 3.01
N GLN A 50 25.99 -10.27 4.00
CA GLN A 50 25.00 -9.69 4.91
C GLN A 50 24.83 -8.21 4.57
N SER A 51 23.63 -7.66 4.69
CA SER A 51 23.48 -6.20 4.62
C SER A 51 23.98 -5.57 5.94
N THR A 52 24.50 -4.34 5.89
CA THR A 52 25.01 -3.60 7.07
C THR A 52 23.92 -3.24 8.09
N ILE A 53 22.67 -3.26 7.66
CA ILE A 53 21.49 -3.28 8.51
C ILE A 53 21.07 -4.75 8.53
N ASP A 54 20.71 -5.31 9.69
CA ASP A 54 20.12 -6.65 9.73
C ASP A 54 18.79 -6.61 8.95
N ALA A 55 18.92 -6.79 7.64
CA ALA A 55 17.84 -6.61 6.70
C ALA A 55 16.83 -7.76 6.84
N GLN A 56 17.15 -8.81 7.60
CA GLN A 56 16.21 -9.88 7.91
C GLN A 56 15.44 -9.58 9.20
N ASN A 57 16.09 -9.01 10.24
CA ASN A 57 15.44 -8.76 11.53
C ASN A 57 14.88 -7.33 11.71
N THR A 58 15.13 -6.41 10.78
CA THR A 58 14.49 -5.09 10.81
C THR A 58 13.04 -5.19 10.32
N PRO A 59 12.03 -4.72 11.08
CA PRO A 59 10.66 -4.64 10.61
C PRO A 59 10.58 -3.93 9.26
N LYS A 60 9.95 -4.56 8.28
CA LYS A 60 9.79 -3.96 6.96
C LYS A 60 8.48 -3.23 6.89
N VAL A 61 8.56 -1.95 6.58
CA VAL A 61 7.42 -1.06 6.52
C VAL A 61 7.45 -0.24 5.25
N ALA A 62 6.28 0.11 4.74
CA ALA A 62 6.11 1.17 3.77
C ALA A 62 5.02 2.11 4.24
N TYR A 63 5.28 3.40 4.13
CA TYR A 63 4.33 4.46 4.43
C TYR A 63 4.06 5.26 3.18
N LEU A 64 2.78 5.45 2.88
CA LEU A 64 2.33 6.25 1.77
C LEU A 64 1.44 7.38 2.25
N ASP A 65 1.77 8.60 1.84
CA ASP A 65 0.95 9.77 2.07
C ASP A 65 0.09 10.03 0.83
N PHE A 66 -1.18 10.36 1.04
CA PHE A 66 -2.06 10.78 -0.04
C PHE A 66 -1.58 12.14 -0.58
N THR A 67 -1.54 12.28 -1.90
CA THR A 67 -1.17 13.53 -2.56
C THR A 67 -2.41 14.12 -3.22
N GLY A 68 -2.70 15.39 -2.94
CA GLY A 68 -3.90 16.07 -3.42
C GLY A 68 -5.20 15.53 -2.77
N SER A 69 -6.16 16.43 -2.56
CA SER A 69 -7.48 16.01 -2.07
C SER A 69 -8.25 15.27 -3.16
N TYR A 70 -8.94 14.21 -2.76
CA TYR A 70 -9.85 13.44 -3.63
C TYR A 70 -11.27 13.58 -3.09
N SER A 71 -12.24 13.74 -3.98
CA SER A 71 -13.65 13.75 -3.63
C SER A 71 -14.38 12.71 -4.47
N GLY A 72 -15.23 11.92 -3.82
CA GLY A 72 -15.94 10.81 -4.45
C GLY A 72 -17.20 10.45 -3.71
N LEU A 73 -17.85 9.36 -4.13
CA LEU A 73 -19.10 8.85 -3.55
C LEU A 73 -20.31 9.79 -3.60
N ASP A 74 -20.22 10.87 -4.39
CA ASP A 74 -21.34 11.75 -4.68
C ASP A 74 -22.49 10.98 -5.32
N ASN A 75 -23.63 10.93 -4.62
CA ASN A 75 -24.81 10.17 -5.03
C ASN A 75 -24.55 8.67 -5.28
N ALA A 76 -23.47 8.11 -4.75
CA ALA A 76 -23.16 6.69 -4.90
C ALA A 76 -24.22 5.84 -4.20
N VAL A 77 -24.70 4.76 -4.82
CA VAL A 77 -25.65 3.85 -4.16
C VAL A 77 -24.91 2.86 -3.24
N ALA A 78 -25.65 2.10 -2.44
CA ALA A 78 -25.04 1.14 -1.52
C ALA A 78 -24.37 0.02 -2.32
N GLY A 79 -23.10 -0.25 -2.02
CA GLY A 79 -22.26 -1.19 -2.75
C GLY A 79 -21.39 -0.56 -3.83
N ASP A 80 -21.67 0.69 -4.25
CA ASP A 80 -20.84 1.41 -5.21
C ASP A 80 -19.53 1.86 -4.57
N SER A 81 -18.50 1.97 -5.42
CA SER A 81 -17.17 2.43 -5.03
C SER A 81 -16.47 3.18 -6.15
N ALA A 82 -15.44 3.93 -5.78
CA ALA A 82 -14.55 4.60 -6.69
C ALA A 82 -13.09 4.36 -6.26
N PRO A 83 -12.12 4.41 -7.20
CA PRO A 83 -10.71 4.21 -6.88
C PRO A 83 -10.24 5.15 -5.77
N LEU A 84 -9.56 4.62 -4.76
CA LEU A 84 -9.08 5.42 -3.63
C LEU A 84 -7.79 6.18 -3.98
N LEU A 85 -6.85 5.49 -4.65
CA LEU A 85 -5.57 6.07 -5.05
C LEU A 85 -5.67 6.67 -6.45
N VAL A 86 -6.31 7.84 -6.58
CA VAL A 86 -6.46 8.55 -7.86
C VAL A 86 -5.22 9.37 -8.26
N ASN A 87 -4.50 9.88 -7.26
CA ASN A 87 -3.25 10.60 -7.42
C ASN A 87 -2.09 9.68 -7.06
N ASN A 88 -0.89 9.94 -7.61
CA ASN A 88 0.29 9.16 -7.27
C ASN A 88 0.70 9.44 -5.82
N PRO A 89 0.51 8.50 -4.87
CA PRO A 89 0.84 8.73 -3.47
C PRO A 89 2.35 8.96 -3.29
N ALA A 90 2.71 9.75 -2.29
CA ALA A 90 4.11 9.95 -1.93
C ALA A 90 4.58 8.80 -1.04
N ILE A 91 5.66 8.12 -1.44
CA ILE A 91 6.28 7.08 -0.61
C ILE A 91 7.23 7.77 0.38
N SER A 92 7.01 7.53 1.68
CA SER A 92 7.86 8.09 2.72
C SER A 92 9.28 7.53 2.65
N GLY A 93 10.28 8.37 2.91
CA GLY A 93 11.71 7.98 2.89
C GLY A 93 12.11 6.96 3.96
N VAL A 94 11.24 6.69 4.95
CA VAL A 94 11.45 5.63 5.95
C VAL A 94 10.97 4.25 5.47
N SER A 95 10.34 4.18 4.29
CA SER A 95 9.87 2.92 3.71
C SER A 95 11.05 2.03 3.29
N ASN A 96 11.06 0.77 3.69
CA ASN A 96 12.19 -0.15 3.53
C ASN A 96 11.81 -1.56 3.04
N ILE A 97 10.57 -1.78 2.57
CA ILE A 97 10.19 -3.01 1.88
C ILE A 97 10.90 -3.07 0.51
N SER A 98 11.85 -3.99 0.37
CA SER A 98 12.66 -4.13 -0.86
C SER A 98 11.80 -4.51 -2.06
N GLY A 99 11.82 -3.73 -3.13
CA GLY A 99 11.02 -3.98 -4.34
C GLY A 99 9.58 -3.47 -4.27
N PHE A 100 9.18 -2.86 -3.15
CA PHE A 100 7.94 -2.10 -3.08
C PHE A 100 7.98 -0.91 -4.03
N LYS A 101 6.89 -0.69 -4.76
CA LYS A 101 6.71 0.47 -5.63
C LYS A 101 5.23 0.75 -5.83
N VAL A 102 4.93 1.92 -6.39
CA VAL A 102 3.57 2.30 -6.80
C VAL A 102 3.58 2.52 -8.29
N LEU A 103 2.58 1.97 -8.99
CA LEU A 103 2.44 2.11 -10.43
C LEU A 103 1.00 2.47 -10.82
N PRO A 104 0.80 3.22 -11.92
CA PRO A 104 -0.51 3.40 -12.50
C PRO A 104 -1.15 2.04 -12.82
N ASN A 105 -2.42 1.87 -12.47
CA ASN A 105 -3.18 0.68 -12.83
C ASN A 105 -3.86 0.89 -14.18
N THR A 106 -3.93 -0.16 -15.00
CA THR A 106 -4.57 -0.13 -16.32
C THR A 106 -6.08 0.14 -16.27
N SER A 107 -6.74 -0.15 -15.15
CA SER A 107 -8.18 0.05 -14.97
C SER A 107 -8.54 1.43 -14.43
N SER A 108 -7.70 2.02 -13.57
CA SER A 108 -7.78 3.41 -13.06
C SER A 108 -6.91 3.59 -11.82
N GLY A 109 -6.44 4.82 -11.59
CA GLY A 109 -5.68 5.19 -10.38
C GLY A 109 -4.34 4.47 -10.28
N TYR A 110 -3.92 4.18 -9.06
CA TYR A 110 -2.63 3.56 -8.74
C TYR A 110 -2.80 2.26 -7.97
N SER A 111 -1.81 1.38 -8.12
CA SER A 111 -1.70 0.13 -7.38
C SER A 111 -0.37 0.04 -6.66
N LEU A 112 -0.44 -0.55 -5.47
CA LEU A 112 0.71 -0.85 -4.65
C LEU A 112 1.30 -2.17 -5.12
N ILE A 113 2.56 -2.17 -5.50
CA ILE A 113 3.25 -3.38 -5.95
C ILE A 113 4.06 -3.93 -4.79
N LEU A 114 3.70 -5.12 -4.34
CA LEU A 114 4.31 -5.78 -3.20
C LEU A 114 4.98 -7.08 -3.66
N PRO A 115 6.25 -7.32 -3.26
CA PRO A 115 6.92 -8.58 -3.55
C PRO A 115 6.29 -9.71 -2.74
N GLN A 116 6.75 -10.94 -2.97
CA GLN A 116 6.35 -12.10 -2.16
C GLN A 116 6.48 -11.81 -0.66
N GLY A 117 5.45 -12.15 0.12
CA GLY A 117 5.44 -11.94 1.56
C GLY A 117 4.03 -11.92 2.15
N ASN A 118 3.99 -11.81 3.48
CA ASN A 118 2.75 -11.54 4.22
C ASN A 118 2.79 -10.10 4.70
N TYR A 119 1.69 -9.38 4.53
CA TYR A 119 1.62 -7.97 4.87
C TYR A 119 0.34 -7.67 5.66
N LEU A 120 0.47 -6.78 6.63
CA LEU A 120 -0.65 -6.04 7.19
C LEU A 120 -0.72 -4.68 6.50
N VAL A 121 -1.80 -4.42 5.78
CA VAL A 121 -2.09 -3.15 5.12
C VAL A 121 -3.12 -2.40 5.97
N GLU A 122 -2.74 -1.22 6.43
CA GLU A 122 -3.56 -0.34 7.26
C GLU A 122 -3.85 0.94 6.47
N VAL A 123 -5.11 1.17 6.14
CA VAL A 123 -5.56 2.37 5.43
C VAL A 123 -6.19 3.29 6.46
N ASN A 124 -5.66 4.50 6.60
CA ASN A 124 -6.17 5.51 7.52
C ASN A 124 -6.57 6.73 6.71
N LEU A 125 -7.86 7.09 6.74
CA LEU A 125 -8.39 8.21 5.98
C LEU A 125 -8.95 9.27 6.92
N ASN A 126 -8.57 10.51 6.66
CA ASN A 126 -9.23 11.69 7.18
C ASN A 126 -10.32 12.10 6.20
N LEU A 127 -11.57 11.81 6.57
CA LEU A 127 -12.73 12.01 5.74
C LEU A 127 -13.49 13.25 6.17
N ASN A 128 -14.01 13.99 5.20
CA ASN A 128 -14.95 15.06 5.44
C ASN A 128 -16.16 14.89 4.54
N SER A 129 -17.34 15.08 5.13
CA SER A 129 -18.59 15.04 4.41
C SER A 129 -19.28 16.38 4.60
N PRO A 130 -19.35 17.21 3.54
CA PRO A 130 -20.05 18.48 3.60
C PRO A 130 -21.54 18.26 3.91
N GLN A 131 -22.24 19.34 4.20
CA GLN A 131 -23.70 19.29 4.28
C GLN A 131 -24.27 18.83 2.94
N GLU A 132 -25.23 17.91 3.01
CA GLU A 132 -25.98 17.43 1.84
C GLU A 132 -26.55 18.58 1.01
N SER A 133 -26.53 18.45 -0.31
CA SER A 133 -27.04 19.45 -1.23
C SER A 133 -27.50 18.85 -2.58
N PRO A 134 -28.81 18.85 -2.88
CA PRO A 134 -29.93 19.33 -2.07
C PRO A 134 -30.24 18.41 -0.88
N ALA A 135 -30.84 18.98 0.17
CA ALA A 135 -31.22 18.21 1.35
C ALA A 135 -32.26 17.11 1.03
N GLY A 136 -32.12 15.95 1.67
CA GLY A 136 -33.05 14.81 1.55
C GLY A 136 -32.95 13.99 0.27
N VAL A 137 -32.01 14.29 -0.64
CA VAL A 137 -31.89 13.56 -1.90
C VAL A 137 -31.36 12.14 -1.65
N ASN A 138 -31.95 11.16 -2.35
CA ASN A 138 -31.61 9.73 -2.28
C ASN A 138 -31.75 9.10 -0.88
N GLY A 139 -32.58 9.68 -0.01
CA GLY A 139 -32.77 9.17 1.35
C GLY A 139 -31.64 9.57 2.31
N THR A 140 -30.80 10.54 1.92
CA THR A 140 -29.85 11.19 2.83
C THR A 140 -30.62 11.89 3.93
N ALA A 141 -30.39 11.49 5.16
CA ALA A 141 -30.97 12.12 6.33
C ALA A 141 -30.07 11.90 7.55
N PRO A 142 -29.89 12.91 8.40
CA PRO A 142 -29.33 12.69 9.72
C PRO A 142 -30.15 11.65 10.50
N LEU A 143 -29.53 11.00 11.46
CA LEU A 143 -30.22 10.15 12.43
C LEU A 143 -31.33 10.97 13.10
N SER A 144 -32.52 10.36 13.24
CA SER A 144 -33.73 11.03 13.70
C SER A 144 -33.48 11.85 14.98
N GLY A 145 -33.83 13.14 14.93
CA GLY A 145 -33.64 14.07 16.05
C GLY A 145 -32.20 14.53 16.29
N SER A 146 -31.27 14.30 15.36
CA SER A 146 -29.84 14.62 15.53
C SER A 146 -29.23 15.40 14.35
N THR A 147 -27.99 15.84 14.53
CA THR A 147 -27.13 16.43 13.47
C THR A 147 -26.01 15.48 13.05
N TYR A 148 -26.22 14.17 13.24
CA TYR A 148 -25.25 13.12 12.94
C TYR A 148 -25.76 12.23 11.82
N TYR A 149 -24.88 11.86 10.90
CA TYR A 149 -25.14 10.80 9.93
C TYR A 149 -24.54 9.48 10.42
N LEU A 150 -25.18 8.37 10.10
CA LEU A 150 -24.51 7.08 10.09
C LEU A 150 -23.87 6.92 8.71
N MET A 151 -22.57 7.11 8.64
CA MET A 151 -21.78 7.00 7.43
C MET A 151 -21.18 5.59 7.36
N GLY A 152 -21.68 4.77 6.45
CA GLY A 152 -21.14 3.43 6.24
C GLY A 152 -20.14 3.43 5.09
N TYR A 153 -18.87 3.16 5.37
CA TYR A 153 -17.80 3.12 4.37
C TYR A 153 -17.22 1.72 4.23
N PHE A 154 -16.77 1.38 3.03
CA PHE A 154 -15.95 0.19 2.85
C PHE A 154 -14.71 0.50 2.01
N ILE A 155 -13.65 -0.27 2.23
CA ILE A 155 -12.56 -0.41 1.28
C ILE A 155 -12.65 -1.79 0.64
N ASP A 156 -12.72 -1.79 -0.69
CA ASP A 156 -12.51 -2.97 -1.49
C ASP A 156 -11.02 -3.08 -1.80
N PHE A 157 -10.38 -4.09 -1.24
CA PHE A 157 -8.99 -4.47 -1.51
C PHE A 157 -8.99 -5.46 -2.67
N PHE A 158 -8.39 -5.07 -3.79
CA PHE A 158 -8.22 -5.91 -4.98
C PHE A 158 -6.78 -6.46 -5.00
N PRO A 159 -6.55 -7.69 -4.52
CA PRO A 159 -5.23 -8.33 -4.51
C PRO A 159 -4.88 -8.88 -5.90
N ASP A 160 -4.87 -8.00 -6.89
CA ASP A 160 -4.53 -8.31 -8.27
C ASP A 160 -3.14 -8.97 -8.37
N THR A 161 -2.93 -9.74 -9.43
CA THR A 161 -1.61 -10.25 -9.78
C THR A 161 -0.96 -9.27 -10.75
N TYR A 162 0.28 -8.88 -10.50
CA TYR A 162 1.04 -7.97 -11.37
C TYR A 162 2.21 -8.70 -12.04
N ASN A 163 2.30 -8.60 -13.36
CA ASN A 163 3.41 -9.10 -14.14
C ASN A 163 4.37 -7.95 -14.48
N ASN A 164 5.55 -7.99 -13.87
CA ASN A 164 6.58 -6.95 -13.98
C ASN A 164 7.24 -6.88 -15.36
N THR A 165 7.19 -7.96 -16.15
CA THR A 165 7.78 -8.01 -17.50
C THR A 165 6.87 -7.32 -18.53
N THR A 166 5.56 -7.60 -18.46
CA THR A 166 4.57 -7.07 -19.40
C THR A 166 3.89 -5.79 -18.89
N ASN A 167 4.11 -5.43 -17.62
CA ASN A 167 3.45 -4.33 -16.93
C ASN A 167 1.91 -4.45 -16.94
N THR A 168 1.40 -5.65 -16.71
CA THR A 168 -0.04 -5.95 -16.76
C THR A 168 -0.56 -6.40 -15.42
N PHE A 169 -1.79 -6.00 -15.10
CA PHE A 169 -2.53 -6.46 -13.93
C PHE A 169 -3.57 -7.50 -14.35
N THR A 170 -3.70 -8.55 -13.56
CA THR A 170 -4.74 -9.57 -13.69
C THR A 170 -5.61 -9.51 -12.45
N ALA A 171 -6.89 -9.21 -12.64
CA ALA A 171 -7.82 -9.03 -11.54
C ALA A 171 -8.03 -10.33 -10.77
N VAL A 172 -8.08 -10.22 -9.44
CA VAL A 172 -8.40 -11.32 -8.52
C VAL A 172 -9.63 -10.96 -7.70
N SER A 173 -10.25 -11.94 -7.04
CA SER A 173 -11.37 -11.72 -6.14
C SER A 173 -11.08 -10.65 -5.09
N VAL A 174 -12.00 -9.70 -4.97
CA VAL A 174 -11.94 -8.58 -4.03
C VAL A 174 -12.18 -9.05 -2.60
N SER A 175 -11.51 -8.40 -1.65
CA SER A 175 -11.81 -8.51 -0.22
C SER A 175 -12.35 -7.17 0.28
N ARG A 176 -13.58 -7.17 0.80
CA ARG A 176 -14.22 -5.98 1.35
C ARG A 176 -13.99 -5.87 2.85
N LYS A 177 -13.67 -4.67 3.33
CA LYS A 177 -13.70 -4.32 4.76
C LYS A 177 -14.61 -3.12 4.96
N GLU A 178 -15.53 -3.27 5.90
CA GLU A 178 -16.61 -2.32 6.15
C GLU A 178 -16.43 -1.66 7.52
N GLU A 179 -16.62 -0.34 7.59
CA GLU A 179 -16.50 0.45 8.80
C GLU A 179 -17.65 1.47 8.90
N PRO A 180 -18.59 1.29 9.86
CA PRO A 180 -19.62 2.26 10.14
C PRO A 180 -19.10 3.38 11.06
N ILE A 181 -19.41 4.63 10.72
CA ILE A 181 -18.98 5.81 11.46
C ILE A 181 -20.16 6.72 11.72
N VAL A 182 -20.33 7.14 12.97
CA VAL A 182 -21.28 8.21 13.31
C VAL A 182 -20.53 9.54 13.23
N SER A 183 -20.86 10.34 12.21
CA SER A 183 -20.19 11.61 11.94
C SER A 183 -21.14 12.78 12.08
N LYS A 184 -20.66 13.87 12.67
CA LYS A 184 -21.40 15.13 12.73
C LYS A 184 -21.36 15.79 11.35
N VAL A 185 -22.47 16.39 10.94
CA VAL A 185 -22.56 17.13 9.66
C VAL A 185 -21.37 18.10 9.51
N ASN A 186 -20.76 18.11 8.32
CA ASN A 186 -19.67 19.03 7.96
C ASN A 186 -18.45 18.99 8.90
N THR A 187 -18.15 17.81 9.47
CA THR A 187 -17.03 17.61 10.40
C THR A 187 -16.08 16.54 9.88
N ASN A 188 -14.78 16.78 10.05
CA ASN A 188 -13.76 15.78 9.74
C ASN A 188 -13.83 14.62 10.73
N HIS A 189 -13.61 13.41 10.23
CA HIS A 189 -13.57 12.20 11.03
C HIS A 189 -12.53 11.22 10.46
N LEU A 190 -12.02 10.34 11.31
CA LEU A 190 -11.02 9.35 10.94
C LEU A 190 -11.70 7.99 10.70
N ALA A 191 -11.25 7.29 9.67
CA ALA A 191 -11.68 5.96 9.33
C ALA A 191 -10.45 5.07 9.08
N THR A 192 -10.41 3.89 9.70
CA THR A 192 -9.26 2.98 9.60
C THR A 192 -9.72 1.60 9.18
N TRP A 193 -9.02 1.01 8.21
CA TRP A 193 -9.22 -0.38 7.79
C TRP A 193 -7.91 -1.15 7.87
N SER A 194 -8.01 -2.43 8.20
CA SER A 194 -6.88 -3.36 8.18
C SER A 194 -7.16 -4.56 7.28
N PHE A 195 -6.19 -4.91 6.45
CA PHE A 195 -6.26 -6.02 5.51
C PHE A 195 -4.98 -6.85 5.56
N TYR A 196 -5.13 -8.16 5.78
CA TYR A 196 -4.03 -9.10 5.66
C TYR A 196 -3.86 -9.49 4.20
N TYR A 197 -2.72 -9.14 3.61
CA TYR A 197 -2.41 -9.43 2.22
C TYR A 197 -1.27 -10.43 2.12
N ASN A 198 -1.55 -11.60 1.55
CA ASN A 198 -0.54 -12.60 1.20
C ASN A 198 -0.20 -12.48 -0.29
N VAL A 199 1.08 -12.29 -0.58
CA VAL A 199 1.63 -12.43 -1.94
C VAL A 199 2.38 -13.75 -1.99
N PRO A 200 1.82 -14.79 -2.66
CA PRO A 200 2.40 -16.12 -2.64
C PRO A 200 3.73 -16.18 -3.39
N ALA A 201 4.54 -17.18 -3.06
CA ALA A 201 5.72 -17.51 -3.83
C ALA A 201 5.33 -17.91 -5.26
N ASN A 202 6.00 -17.35 -6.26
CA ASN A 202 5.79 -17.72 -7.65
C ASN A 202 7.11 -18.21 -8.26
N ALA A 203 7.04 -19.29 -9.05
CA ALA A 203 8.20 -19.81 -9.77
C ALA A 203 8.76 -18.79 -10.78
N ASN A 204 7.89 -17.94 -11.34
CA ASN A 204 8.28 -16.77 -12.11
C ASN A 204 8.37 -15.56 -11.18
N ALA A 205 9.59 -15.15 -10.85
CA ALA A 205 9.86 -14.00 -9.97
C ALA A 205 9.33 -12.64 -10.48
N ASN A 206 8.90 -12.57 -11.75
CA ASN A 206 8.26 -11.37 -12.31
C ASN A 206 6.77 -11.26 -11.97
N ILE A 207 6.15 -12.33 -11.46
CA ILE A 207 4.76 -12.32 -11.02
C ILE A 207 4.74 -12.02 -9.53
N ILE A 208 4.22 -10.84 -9.19
CA ILE A 208 4.19 -10.29 -7.83
C ILE A 208 2.80 -9.75 -7.50
N GLY A 209 2.60 -9.26 -6.28
CA GLY A 209 1.33 -8.73 -5.83
C GLY A 209 1.09 -7.31 -6.34
N GLY A 210 -0.12 -7.04 -6.83
CA GLY A 210 -0.63 -5.71 -7.10
C GLY A 210 -1.87 -5.45 -6.25
N LEU A 211 -1.81 -4.50 -5.32
CA LEU A 211 -2.95 -4.14 -4.49
C LEU A 211 -3.55 -2.83 -4.98
N ARG A 212 -4.75 -2.91 -5.54
CA ARG A 212 -5.60 -1.75 -5.83
C ARG A 212 -6.66 -1.62 -4.75
N MET A 213 -7.10 -0.40 -4.48
CA MET A 213 -8.11 -0.12 -3.47
C MET A 213 -9.19 0.82 -4.03
N SER A 214 -10.44 0.56 -3.65
CA SER A 214 -11.57 1.46 -3.90
C SER A 214 -12.26 1.79 -2.60
N LEU A 215 -12.60 3.06 -2.40
CA LEU A 215 -13.46 3.51 -1.31
C LEU A 215 -14.89 3.47 -1.81
N GLY A 216 -15.79 2.95 -0.99
CA GLY A 216 -17.19 2.78 -1.33
C GLY A 216 -18.12 2.95 -0.16
N ARG A 217 -19.42 2.84 -0.46
CA ARG A 217 -20.46 3.03 0.54
C ARG A 217 -21.14 1.72 0.94
N MET A 218 -21.20 1.46 2.24
CA MET A 218 -21.91 0.30 2.78
C MET A 218 -23.42 0.41 2.59
N GLN A 219 -24.09 -0.73 2.80
CA GLN A 219 -25.51 -0.75 3.08
C GLN A 219 -25.83 -0.03 4.40
N ASN A 220 -27.05 0.49 4.51
CA ASN A 220 -27.57 1.18 5.71
C ASN A 220 -26.84 2.48 6.11
N SER A 221 -25.98 3.03 5.25
CA SER A 221 -25.50 4.42 5.41
C SER A 221 -26.69 5.37 5.26
N THR A 222 -26.82 6.37 6.14
CA THR A 222 -27.84 7.42 6.04
C THR A 222 -27.35 8.66 5.28
N PHE A 223 -26.11 8.64 4.79
CA PHE A 223 -25.53 9.71 3.97
C PHE A 223 -25.22 9.22 2.54
N TYR A 224 -25.68 9.97 1.54
CA TYR A 224 -25.63 9.61 0.12
C TYR A 224 -25.07 10.73 -0.76
N ASP A 225 -24.22 11.61 -0.21
CA ASP A 225 -23.63 12.74 -0.93
C ASP A 225 -22.09 12.62 -0.98
N LEU A 226 -21.43 13.62 -1.57
CA LEU A 226 -19.99 13.73 -1.74
C LEU A 226 -19.24 13.49 -0.44
N VAL A 227 -18.14 12.73 -0.54
CA VAL A 227 -17.19 12.49 0.54
C VAL A 227 -15.80 12.90 0.07
N ASN A 228 -15.14 13.72 0.87
CA ASN A 228 -13.78 14.20 0.62
C ASN A 228 -12.79 13.37 1.43
N VAL A 229 -11.78 12.81 0.75
CA VAL A 229 -10.56 12.29 1.36
C VAL A 229 -9.56 13.44 1.45
N ILE A 230 -9.33 13.90 2.68
CA ILE A 230 -8.38 14.96 2.96
C ILE A 230 -6.97 14.35 2.99
N ALA A 231 -6.11 14.77 2.05
CA ALA A 231 -4.75 14.26 1.94
C ALA A 231 -3.98 14.36 3.28
N ASN A 232 -4.04 15.53 3.93
CA ASN A 232 -3.41 15.71 5.22
C ASN A 232 -4.12 14.90 6.31
N GLY A 233 -3.39 13.99 6.94
CA GLY A 233 -3.91 13.04 7.92
C GLY A 233 -4.43 11.73 7.32
N SER A 234 -4.42 11.57 6.00
CA SER A 234 -4.67 10.30 5.33
C SER A 234 -3.36 9.63 4.92
N TYR A 235 -3.20 8.35 5.25
CA TYR A 235 -2.01 7.58 4.91
C TYR A 235 -2.32 6.08 4.81
N ILE A 236 -1.45 5.36 4.13
CA ILE A 236 -1.42 3.89 4.13
C ILE A 236 -0.12 3.44 4.76
N LYS A 237 -0.22 2.54 5.73
CA LYS A 237 0.91 1.85 6.34
C LYS A 237 0.86 0.39 5.95
N ILE A 238 1.99 -0.14 5.51
CA ILE A 238 2.16 -1.55 5.16
C ILE A 238 3.25 -2.10 6.06
N SER A 239 2.99 -3.17 6.78
CA SER A 239 3.98 -3.88 7.59
C SER A 239 4.15 -5.29 7.05
N GLN A 240 5.38 -5.70 6.74
CA GLN A 240 5.68 -7.10 6.42
C GLN A 240 5.75 -7.91 7.72
N LEU A 241 5.11 -9.08 7.71
CA LEU A 241 4.94 -9.98 8.85
C LEU A 241 5.91 -11.17 8.79
#